data_AF-A0A8C8W846-F1
#
_entry.id   AF-A0A8C8W846-F1
#
_cell.length_a   1.000
_cell.length_b   1.000
_cell.length_c   1.000
_cell.angle_alpha   90.00
_cell.angle_beta   90.00
_cell.angle_gamma   90.00
#
_symmetry.space_group_name_H-M   'P 1'
#
loop_
_entity.id
_entity.type
_entity.pdbx_description
1 polymer ?
#
loop_
_entity_poly.entity_id
_entity_poly.type
_entity_poly.pdbx_seq_one_letter_code
_entity_poly.pdbx_strand_id
1 'polypeptide(L)'
;EPPLRPWADAKPTVSIFPPSREQLQDGTASVVCFLNNFYPKEASVKWVVDGSEQRNGIVSSTTDQDSKDNTYSMSSTLMLTKAEYESHSLYACEVTHKTSPTAIVKSFKKDEC
;
A
#
# COMPACT_ATOMS: atom_id res chain seq x y z
N GLU A 1 13.28 -1.98 -39.28
CA GLU A 1 12.48 -1.35 -38.21
C GLU A 1 12.61 -2.22 -36.96
N PRO A 2 13.09 -1.72 -35.81
CA PRO A 2 13.14 -2.51 -34.58
C PRO A 2 11.72 -2.61 -33.97
N PRO A 3 11.34 -3.73 -33.34
CA PRO A 3 9.96 -3.93 -32.92
C PRO A 3 9.58 -3.04 -31.72
N LEU A 4 8.41 -2.42 -31.81
CA LEU A 4 7.72 -1.77 -30.69
C LEU A 4 7.38 -2.81 -29.62
N ARG A 5 8.23 -2.94 -28.60
CA ARG A 5 7.81 -3.55 -27.33
C ARG A 5 7.65 -2.45 -26.28
N PRO A 6 6.47 -1.82 -26.17
CA PRO A 6 6.12 -1.26 -24.87
C PRO A 6 6.11 -2.45 -23.92
N TRP A 7 6.86 -2.37 -22.83
CA TRP A 7 6.64 -3.22 -21.65
C TRP A 7 5.11 -3.41 -21.48
N ALA A 8 4.65 -4.64 -21.28
CA ALA A 8 3.23 -4.83 -21.01
C ALA A 8 2.92 -4.16 -19.67
N ASP A 9 1.94 -3.27 -19.67
CA ASP A 9 1.35 -2.68 -18.47
C ASP A 9 1.12 -3.77 -17.40
N ALA A 10 1.70 -3.60 -16.20
CA ALA A 10 1.64 -4.60 -15.13
C ALA A 10 0.84 -4.07 -13.94
N LYS A 11 -0.23 -4.79 -13.57
CA LYS A 11 -1.11 -4.42 -12.45
C LYS A 11 -0.44 -4.74 -11.10
N PRO A 12 -0.45 -3.81 -10.13
CA PRO A 12 0.13 -4.07 -8.81
C PRO A 12 -0.61 -5.20 -8.10
N THR A 13 0.17 -6.11 -7.53
CA THR A 13 -0.32 -7.00 -6.49
C THR A 13 -0.25 -6.26 -5.16
N VAL A 14 -1.40 -6.02 -4.55
CA VAL A 14 -1.51 -5.22 -3.32
C VAL A 14 -1.70 -6.14 -2.12
N SER A 15 -0.91 -5.90 -1.08
CA SER A 15 -1.01 -6.56 0.23
C SER A 15 -1.05 -5.50 1.33
N ILE A 16 -1.83 -5.75 2.38
CA ILE A 16 -1.90 -4.88 3.57
C ILE A 16 -1.51 -5.71 4.79
N PHE A 17 -0.70 -5.13 5.67
CA PHE A 17 -0.16 -5.78 6.85
C PHE A 17 -0.50 -4.96 8.11
N PRO A 18 -1.08 -5.59 9.14
CA PRO A 18 -1.30 -4.94 10.43
C PRO A 18 0.03 -4.72 11.18
N PRO A 19 0.04 -3.84 12.20
CA PRO A 19 1.16 -3.72 13.12
C PRO A 19 1.46 -5.04 13.83
N SER A 20 2.72 -5.28 14.19
CA SER A 20 3.06 -6.46 15.00
C SER A 20 2.66 -6.27 16.48
N ARG A 21 2.48 -7.37 17.20
CA ARG A 21 2.13 -7.31 18.64
C ARG A 21 3.24 -6.69 19.46
N GLU A 22 4.49 -6.90 19.08
CA GLU A 22 5.67 -6.31 19.72
C GLU A 22 5.65 -4.79 19.54
N GLN A 23 5.38 -4.31 18.32
CA GLN A 23 5.31 -2.87 18.05
C GLN A 23 4.21 -2.18 18.89
N LEU A 24 3.06 -2.84 19.05
CA LEU A 24 1.96 -2.34 19.89
C LEU A 24 2.30 -2.36 21.38
N GLN A 25 3.25 -3.16 21.83
CA GLN A 25 3.76 -3.10 23.21
C GLN A 25 4.64 -1.86 23.43
N ASP A 26 5.36 -1.43 22.39
CA ASP A 26 6.18 -0.22 22.38
C ASP A 26 5.36 1.07 22.23
N GLY A 27 4.03 0.97 22.12
CA GLY A 27 3.12 2.12 22.07
C GLY A 27 2.96 2.77 20.68
N THR A 28 3.51 2.15 19.64
CA THR A 28 3.38 2.63 18.24
C THR A 28 2.67 1.60 17.36
N ALA A 29 2.15 2.04 16.22
CA ALA A 29 1.48 1.18 15.26
C ALA A 29 1.84 1.60 13.83
N SER A 30 2.33 0.66 13.03
CA SER A 30 2.60 0.87 11.61
C SER A 30 1.76 -0.08 10.77
N VAL A 31 0.87 0.47 9.96
CA VAL A 31 0.10 -0.29 8.97
C VAL A 31 0.78 -0.16 7.63
N VAL A 32 1.12 -1.28 6.98
CA VAL A 32 1.90 -1.27 5.73
C VAL A 32 1.04 -1.75 4.57
N CYS A 33 0.99 -0.98 3.49
CA CYS A 33 0.43 -1.37 2.20
C CYS A 33 1.57 -1.52 1.20
N PHE A 34 1.74 -2.73 0.68
CA PHE A 34 2.78 -3.08 -0.27
C PHE A 34 2.18 -3.35 -1.65
N LEU A 35 2.68 -2.65 -2.66
CA LEU A 35 2.35 -2.79 -4.06
C LEU A 35 3.53 -3.46 -4.73
N ASN A 36 3.34 -4.66 -5.26
CA ASN A 36 4.39 -5.46 -5.83
C ASN A 36 4.26 -5.58 -7.36
N ASN A 37 5.40 -5.52 -8.04
CA ASN A 37 5.59 -5.80 -9.45
C ASN A 37 4.61 -5.09 -10.40
N PHE A 38 4.55 -3.76 -10.33
CA PHE A 38 3.70 -2.95 -11.20
C PHE A 38 4.49 -2.10 -12.19
N TYR A 39 3.84 -1.76 -13.30
CA TYR A 39 4.41 -0.88 -14.30
C TYR A 39 3.27 -0.16 -15.03
N PRO A 40 3.35 1.16 -15.27
CA PRO A 40 4.47 2.07 -15.04
C PRO A 40 4.62 2.53 -13.60
N LYS A 41 5.61 3.37 -13.33
CA LYS A 41 5.98 3.81 -11.98
C LYS A 41 4.85 4.58 -11.27
N GLU A 42 3.94 5.19 -12.03
CA GLU A 42 2.89 6.05 -11.48
C GLU A 42 1.78 5.24 -10.80
N ALA A 43 1.96 5.00 -9.51
CA ALA A 43 0.94 4.49 -8.60
C ALA A 43 0.73 5.46 -7.43
N SER A 44 -0.48 5.50 -6.89
CA SER A 44 -0.80 6.26 -5.67
C SER A 44 -1.54 5.40 -4.67
N VAL A 45 -1.30 5.67 -3.39
CA VAL A 45 -1.96 5.01 -2.26
C VAL A 45 -2.74 6.04 -1.47
N LYS A 46 -4.01 5.75 -1.21
CA LYS A 46 -4.85 6.49 -0.26
C LYS A 46 -5.17 5.58 0.91
N TRP A 47 -5.01 6.10 2.12
CA TRP A 47 -5.36 5.40 3.35
C TRP A 47 -6.75 5.78 3.81
N VAL A 48 -7.56 4.80 4.17
CA VAL A 48 -8.92 4.98 4.68
C VAL A 48 -9.05 4.16 5.97
N VAL A 49 -9.37 4.84 7.07
CA VAL A 49 -9.55 4.25 8.39
C VAL A 49 -10.99 4.51 8.82
N ASP A 50 -11.75 3.44 9.06
CA ASP A 50 -13.19 3.49 9.37
C ASP A 50 -14.00 4.40 8.41
N GLY A 51 -13.65 4.38 7.11
CA GLY A 51 -14.30 5.19 6.08
C GLY A 51 -13.79 6.64 5.97
N SER A 52 -12.88 7.06 6.85
CA SER A 52 -12.27 8.39 6.84
C SER A 52 -10.88 8.37 6.21
N GLU A 53 -10.66 9.24 5.22
CA GLU A 53 -9.37 9.39 4.55
C GLU A 53 -8.30 9.94 5.51
N GLN A 54 -7.17 9.25 5.57
CA GLN A 54 -5.99 9.69 6.32
C GLN A 54 -5.03 10.44 5.40
N ARG A 55 -4.49 11.55 5.90
CA ARG A 55 -3.51 12.39 5.19
C ARG A 55 -2.21 12.61 5.95
N ASN A 56 -2.21 12.28 7.24
CA ASN A 56 -1.08 12.48 8.14
C ASN A 56 -0.42 11.13 8.45
N GLY A 57 0.87 11.15 8.82
CA GLY A 57 1.60 9.94 9.22
C GLY A 57 1.88 8.95 8.09
N ILE A 58 1.67 9.34 6.83
CA ILE A 58 1.90 8.47 5.66
C ILE A 58 3.32 8.67 5.14
N VAL A 59 4.07 7.58 5.06
CA VAL A 59 5.40 7.55 4.44
C VAL A 59 5.37 6.52 3.31
N SER A 60 5.72 6.96 2.10
CA SER A 60 5.77 6.09 0.93
C SER A 60 7.15 6.06 0.29
N SER A 61 7.58 4.88 -0.14
CA SER A 61 8.81 4.67 -0.89
C SER A 61 8.56 3.76 -2.09
N THR A 62 9.14 4.09 -3.23
CA THR A 62 9.08 3.27 -4.45
C THR A 62 10.50 2.82 -4.77
N THR A 63 10.66 1.55 -5.13
CA THR A 63 11.95 1.01 -5.55
C THR A 63 12.39 1.62 -6.88
N ASP A 64 13.68 1.46 -7.18
CA ASP A 64 14.12 1.51 -8.57
C ASP A 64 13.48 0.38 -9.37
N GLN A 65 13.55 0.49 -10.70
CA GLN A 65 13.03 -0.54 -11.59
C GLN A 65 13.83 -1.83 -11.40
N ASP A 66 13.14 -2.94 -11.15
CA ASP A 66 13.76 -4.25 -11.04
C ASP A 66 14.28 -4.68 -12.43
N SER A 67 15.55 -5.09 -12.48
CA SER A 67 16.22 -5.42 -13.74
C SER A 67 15.84 -6.77 -14.33
N LYS A 68 15.18 -7.64 -13.55
CA LYS A 68 14.78 -8.98 -13.97
C LYS A 68 13.40 -8.97 -14.62
N ASP A 69 12.45 -8.27 -14.02
CA ASP A 69 11.07 -8.22 -14.51
C ASP A 69 10.65 -6.87 -15.08
N ASN A 70 11.52 -5.86 -15.00
CA ASN A 70 11.30 -4.49 -15.48
C ASN A 70 10.12 -3.79 -14.78
N THR A 71 9.76 -4.18 -13.56
CA THR A 71 8.66 -3.57 -12.80
C THR A 71 9.15 -2.73 -11.61
N TYR A 72 8.22 -2.01 -10.97
CA TYR A 72 8.44 -1.26 -9.74
C TYR A 72 7.67 -1.92 -8.59
N SER A 73 8.14 -1.69 -7.37
CA SER A 73 7.40 -1.99 -6.15
C SER A 73 7.36 -0.76 -5.26
N MET A 74 6.32 -0.63 -4.44
CA MET A 74 6.10 0.52 -3.57
C MET A 74 5.60 0.05 -2.22
N SER A 75 6.15 0.61 -1.16
CA SER A 75 5.61 0.51 0.19
C SER A 75 5.00 1.85 0.59
N SER A 76 3.81 1.82 1.18
CA SER A 76 3.22 2.93 1.90
C SER A 76 2.96 2.48 3.32
N THR A 77 3.36 3.28 4.29
CA THR A 77 3.22 3.00 5.72
C THR A 77 2.42 4.12 6.35
N LEU A 78 1.32 3.77 7.01
CA LEU A 78 0.57 4.66 7.90
C LEU A 78 1.09 4.47 9.32
N MET A 79 1.72 5.50 9.87
CA MET A 79 2.22 5.55 11.24
C MET A 79 1.17 6.16 12.15
N LEU A 80 0.84 5.46 13.22
CA LEU A 80 -0.13 5.82 14.24
C LEU A 80 0.48 5.58 15.62
N THR A 81 -0.07 6.25 16.63
CA THR A 81 0.09 5.79 18.01
C THR A 81 -0.72 4.52 18.23
N LYS A 82 -0.37 3.73 19.24
CA LYS A 82 -1.19 2.58 19.66
C LYS A 82 -2.63 2.98 19.94
N ALA A 83 -2.84 4.11 20.62
CA ALA A 83 -4.17 4.58 21.02
C ALA A 83 -5.06 4.89 19.80
N GLU A 84 -4.51 5.58 18.79
CA GLU A 84 -5.21 5.81 17.51
C GLU A 84 -5.47 4.50 16.77
N TYR A 85 -4.50 3.57 16.78
CA TYR A 85 -4.70 2.27 16.15
C TYR A 85 -5.85 1.47 16.80
N GLU A 86 -5.91 1.50 18.13
CA GLU A 86 -6.90 0.79 18.92
C GLU A 86 -8.29 1.43 18.87
N SER A 87 -8.40 2.74 18.60
CA SER A 87 -9.69 3.44 18.48
C SER A 87 -10.45 3.13 17.20
N HIS A 88 -9.82 2.47 16.24
CA HIS A 88 -10.41 2.12 14.95
C HIS A 88 -10.42 0.61 14.71
N SER A 89 -11.30 0.14 13.82
CA SER A 89 -11.47 -1.30 13.55
C SER A 89 -11.15 -1.70 12.12
N LEU A 90 -11.36 -0.84 11.13
CA LEU A 90 -11.14 -1.13 9.72
C LEU A 90 -10.05 -0.25 9.12
N TYR A 91 -9.02 -0.90 8.57
CA TYR A 91 -7.93 -0.25 7.85
C TYR A 91 -7.96 -0.68 6.40
N ALA A 92 -7.93 0.29 5.49
CA ALA A 92 -7.89 0.06 4.06
C ALA A 92 -6.82 0.92 3.39
N CYS A 93 -6.13 0.34 2.41
CA CYS A 93 -5.36 1.06 1.42
C CYS A 93 -6.03 0.93 0.04
N GLU A 94 -6.24 2.06 -0.60
CA GLU A 94 -6.81 2.19 -1.94
C GLU A 94 -5.69 2.56 -2.90
N VAL A 95 -5.40 1.67 -3.85
CA VAL A 95 -4.32 1.83 -4.82
C VAL A 95 -4.90 2.27 -6.16
N THR A 96 -4.42 3.40 -6.69
CA THR A 96 -4.73 3.84 -8.06
C THR A 96 -3.54 3.59 -8.97
N HIS A 97 -3.78 2.96 -10.11
CA HIS A 97 -2.76 2.66 -11.12
C HIS A 97 -3.42 2.55 -12.49
N LYS A 98 -2.77 2.99 -13.58
CA LYS A 98 -3.39 3.10 -14.92
C LYS A 98 -3.95 1.80 -15.48
N THR A 99 -3.47 0.66 -14.98
CA THR A 99 -3.92 -0.68 -15.42
C THR A 99 -5.24 -1.10 -14.78
N SER A 100 -5.81 -0.28 -13.91
CA SER A 100 -7.10 -0.53 -13.28
C SER A 100 -7.97 0.74 -13.36
N PRO A 101 -9.18 0.68 -13.96
CA PRO A 101 -10.08 1.83 -14.01
C PRO A 101 -10.67 2.18 -12.64
N THR A 102 -10.64 1.23 -11.70
CA THR A 102 -11.09 1.40 -10.32
C THR A 102 -9.92 1.21 -9.35
N ALA A 103 -10.01 1.81 -8.15
CA ALA A 103 -9.02 1.61 -7.10
C ALA A 103 -8.97 0.14 -6.67
N ILE A 104 -7.75 -0.38 -6.49
CA ILE A 104 -7.51 -1.70 -5.93
C ILE A 104 -7.49 -1.55 -4.41
N VAL A 105 -8.52 -2.05 -3.75
CA VAL A 105 -8.69 -1.89 -2.30
C VAL A 105 -8.24 -3.15 -1.57
N LYS A 106 -7.38 -2.97 -0.57
CA LYS A 106 -7.04 -4.01 0.40
C LYS A 106 -7.29 -3.50 1.80
N SER A 107 -7.94 -4.33 2.60
CA SER A 107 -8.32 -3.99 3.96
C SER A 107 -8.20 -5.17 4.89
N PHE A 108 -8.03 -4.88 6.17
CA PHE A 108 -8.23 -5.85 7.25
C PHE A 108 -9.04 -5.20 8.37
N LYS A 109 -9.71 -6.04 9.15
CA LYS A 109 -10.30 -5.62 10.41
C LYS A 109 -9.41 -6.07 11.54
N LYS A 110 -9.13 -5.17 12.48
CA LYS A 110 -8.31 -5.47 13.66
C LYS A 110 -8.84 -6.66 14.47
N ASP A 111 -10.16 -6.77 14.56
CA ASP A 111 -10.85 -7.76 15.40
C ASP A 111 -10.94 -9.16 14.74
N GLU A 112 -10.52 -9.30 13.48
CA GLU A 112 -10.53 -10.56 12.72
C GLU A 112 -9.10 -11.09 12.46
N CYS A 113 -8.07 -10.51 13.11
CA CYS A 113 -6.65 -10.86 12.97
C CYS A 113 -6.08 -11.66 14.16
#